data_AF-A0A1Q9NRI1-F1
#
_entry.id   AF-A0A1Q9NRI1-F1
#
_cell.length_a   1.000
_cell.length_b   1.000
_cell.length_c   1.000
_cell.angle_alpha   90.00
_cell.angle_beta   90.00
_cell.angle_gamma   90.00
#
_symmetry.space_group_name_H-M   'P 1'
#
loop_
_entity.id
_entity.type
_entity.pdbx_description
1 polymer ?
#
loop_
_entity_poly.entity_id
_entity_poly.type
_entity_poly.pdbx_seq_one_letter_code
_entity_poly.pdbx_strand_id
1 'polypeptide(L)'
;MKKESKKTLKEIRKKPKRRNMLERVEEIFNFIEKQYEVFPKSRLKEIGINPSSAENWLKLIEYIQNQPRIRLISSKNNLLIEKIEGKYQAMIRKVITDETMPYEQRSILMSNYLPSLYTREKLELDRHRNEKKNSKFSLSKLELVKFVEENFLEVKNKNDLKELKEVYHKWLKDNKNLEI
;
A
#
# COMPACT_ATOMS: atom_id res chain seq x y z
N MET A 1 55.36 -42.71 8.06
CA MET A 1 53.89 -42.92 7.95
C MET A 1 53.17 -41.82 8.72
N LYS A 2 51.94 -41.47 8.31
CA LYS A 2 51.04 -40.41 8.80
C LYS A 2 51.10 -39.05 8.08
N LYS A 3 50.81 -39.09 6.77
CA LYS A 3 50.21 -37.96 6.01
C LYS A 3 48.69 -38.18 5.93
N GLU A 4 47.98 -38.15 7.05
CA GLU A 4 46.52 -38.34 7.05
C GLU A 4 45.85 -37.47 8.11
N SER A 5 45.81 -36.16 7.89
CA SER A 5 44.95 -35.27 8.70
C SER A 5 44.57 -33.94 8.03
N LYS A 6 44.83 -33.76 6.72
CA LYS A 6 44.46 -32.54 5.98
C LYS A 6 43.24 -32.72 5.05
N LYS A 7 42.43 -33.77 5.23
CA LYS A 7 41.31 -34.10 4.32
C LYS A 7 39.90 -33.72 4.78
N THR A 8 39.72 -33.13 5.96
CA THR A 8 38.38 -32.91 6.55
C THR A 8 37.91 -31.47 6.69
N LEU A 9 38.64 -30.48 6.15
CA LEU A 9 38.22 -29.06 6.12
C LEU A 9 37.90 -28.53 4.71
N LYS A 10 37.62 -29.43 3.75
CA LYS A 10 36.77 -29.04 2.61
C LYS A 10 35.34 -29.14 3.10
N GLU A 11 34.91 -28.09 3.79
CA GLU A 11 33.50 -27.79 3.99
C GLU A 11 32.73 -28.19 2.74
N ILE A 12 31.66 -28.92 2.96
CA ILE A 12 30.66 -29.31 1.98
C ILE A 12 30.20 -28.00 1.33
N ARG A 13 30.88 -27.58 0.27
CA ARG A 13 30.37 -26.60 -0.68
C ARG A 13 29.16 -27.26 -1.29
N LYS A 14 28.01 -27.14 -0.62
CA LYS A 14 26.70 -27.48 -1.17
C LYS A 14 26.70 -26.87 -2.56
N LYS A 15 26.73 -27.71 -3.60
CA LYS A 15 26.59 -27.26 -4.98
C LYS A 15 25.40 -26.30 -5.01
N PRO A 16 25.50 -25.13 -5.67
CA PRO A 16 24.40 -24.18 -5.67
C PRO A 16 23.18 -24.88 -6.24
N LYS A 17 22.20 -25.16 -5.38
CA LYS A 17 20.92 -25.72 -5.78
C LYS A 17 20.34 -24.73 -6.80
N ARG A 18 19.81 -25.23 -7.93
CA ARG A 18 19.09 -24.37 -8.87
C ARG A 18 17.86 -23.84 -8.14
N ARG A 19 17.96 -22.62 -7.62
CA ARG A 19 16.90 -21.95 -6.88
C ARG A 19 15.87 -21.39 -7.85
N ASN A 20 14.59 -21.59 -7.54
CA ASN A 20 13.49 -20.91 -8.21
C ASN A 20 13.49 -19.40 -7.83
N MET A 21 12.66 -18.60 -8.50
CA MET A 21 12.64 -17.15 -8.25
C MET A 21 12.15 -16.79 -6.84
N LEU A 22 11.13 -17.49 -6.33
CA LEU A 22 10.57 -17.26 -4.99
C LEU A 22 11.58 -17.62 -3.89
N GLU A 23 12.25 -18.76 -4.00
CA GLU A 23 13.31 -19.20 -3.07
C GLU A 23 14.44 -18.16 -2.98
N ARG A 24 14.81 -17.53 -4.10
CA ARG A 24 15.81 -16.45 -4.09
C ARG A 24 15.30 -15.21 -3.38
N VAL A 25 14.03 -14.85 -3.58
CA VAL A 25 13.41 -13.70 -2.92
C VAL A 25 13.33 -13.94 -1.41
N GLU A 26 12.91 -15.12 -0.99
CA GLU A 26 12.86 -15.52 0.43
C GLU A 26 14.24 -15.45 1.07
N GLU A 27 15.29 -15.96 0.41
CA GLU A 27 16.65 -15.87 0.93
C GLU A 27 17.16 -14.42 1.05
N ILE A 28 16.79 -13.54 0.11
CA ILE A 28 17.13 -12.11 0.19
C ILE A 28 16.49 -11.49 1.43
N PHE A 29 15.19 -11.66 1.63
CA PHE A 29 14.48 -11.06 2.75
C PHE A 29 14.90 -11.67 4.09
N ASN A 30 15.06 -12.99 4.17
CA ASN A 30 15.59 -13.67 5.35
C ASN A 30 17.02 -13.23 5.70
N PHE A 31 17.82 -12.86 4.68
CA PHE A 31 19.15 -12.31 4.91
C PHE A 31 19.08 -10.90 5.47
N ILE A 32 18.25 -10.03 4.87
CA ILE A 32 18.04 -8.64 5.30
C ILE A 32 17.54 -8.59 6.75
N GLU A 33 16.55 -9.42 7.11
CA GLU A 33 15.94 -9.44 8.45
C GLU A 33 16.96 -9.80 9.56
N LYS A 34 17.98 -10.59 9.23
CA LYS A 34 19.04 -10.96 10.18
C LYS A 34 20.08 -9.86 10.39
N GLN A 35 20.08 -8.79 9.58
CA GLN A 35 21.01 -7.69 9.73
C GLN A 35 20.44 -6.65 10.68
N TYR A 36 21.11 -6.42 11.80
CA TYR A 36 20.71 -5.40 12.78
C TYR A 36 21.07 -3.97 12.38
N GLU A 37 22.03 -3.81 11.45
CA GLU A 37 22.58 -2.51 11.03
C GLU A 37 22.62 -2.40 9.50
N VAL A 38 22.78 -1.17 9.02
CA VAL A 38 23.02 -0.88 7.60
C VAL A 38 24.26 -1.63 7.11
N PHE A 39 24.14 -2.31 5.98
CA PHE A 39 25.21 -3.16 5.46
C PHE A 39 25.42 -2.94 3.95
N PRO A 40 26.65 -3.16 3.44
CA PRO A 40 26.93 -2.98 2.02
C PRO A 40 26.31 -4.08 1.17
N LYS A 41 25.83 -3.73 -0.03
CA LYS A 41 25.24 -4.68 -1.00
C LYS A 41 26.13 -5.88 -1.32
N SER A 42 27.45 -5.76 -1.14
CA SER A 42 28.42 -6.84 -1.32
C SER A 42 28.19 -8.04 -0.39
N ARG A 43 27.55 -7.86 0.77
CA ARG A 43 27.23 -8.97 1.69
C ARG A 43 26.21 -9.96 1.11
N LEU A 44 25.41 -9.54 0.12
CA LEU A 44 24.48 -10.44 -0.59
C LEU A 44 25.22 -11.55 -1.37
N LYS A 45 26.55 -11.47 -1.53
CA LYS A 45 27.37 -12.59 -2.00
C LYS A 45 27.31 -13.82 -1.08
N GLU A 46 27.06 -13.63 0.21
CA GLU A 46 26.96 -14.72 1.20
C GLU A 46 25.79 -15.66 0.89
N ILE A 47 24.70 -15.11 0.35
CA ILE A 47 23.55 -15.87 -0.19
C ILE A 47 23.71 -16.20 -1.68
N GLY A 48 24.92 -16.05 -2.23
CA GLY A 48 25.25 -16.41 -3.61
C GLY A 48 24.62 -15.50 -4.66
N ILE A 49 24.37 -14.23 -4.35
CA ILE A 49 23.90 -13.22 -5.32
C ILE A 49 25.10 -12.39 -5.76
N ASN A 50 25.32 -12.30 -7.08
CA ASN A 50 26.40 -11.50 -7.62
C ASN A 50 26.10 -9.98 -7.43
N PRO A 51 27.11 -9.09 -7.39
CA PRO A 51 26.90 -7.66 -7.13
C PRO A 51 25.98 -6.93 -8.10
N SER A 52 26.03 -7.28 -9.39
CA SER A 52 25.20 -6.66 -10.44
C SER A 52 23.72 -7.04 -10.29
N SER A 53 23.45 -8.33 -10.07
CA SER A 53 22.13 -8.85 -9.77
C SER A 53 21.61 -8.36 -8.43
N ALA A 54 22.46 -8.22 -7.41
CA ALA A 54 22.10 -7.65 -6.13
C ALA A 54 21.55 -6.23 -6.29
N GLU A 55 22.22 -5.40 -7.10
CA GLU A 55 21.74 -4.04 -7.38
C GLU A 55 20.37 -4.04 -8.07
N ASN A 56 20.17 -4.91 -9.07
CA ASN A 56 18.87 -5.02 -9.74
C ASN A 56 17.76 -5.49 -8.79
N TRP A 57 18.05 -6.45 -7.91
CA TRP A 57 17.12 -6.91 -6.89
C TRP A 57 16.76 -5.81 -5.91
N LEU A 58 17.75 -5.06 -5.42
CA LEU A 58 17.52 -3.95 -4.49
C LEU A 58 16.69 -2.84 -5.14
N LYS A 59 16.99 -2.46 -6.40
CA LYS A 59 16.17 -1.49 -7.16
C LYS A 59 14.74 -1.99 -7.38
N LEU A 60 14.56 -3.29 -7.63
CA LEU A 60 13.23 -3.88 -7.79
C LEU A 60 12.45 -3.85 -6.46
N ILE A 61 13.09 -4.20 -5.35
CA ILE A 61 12.49 -4.15 -4.01
C ILE A 61 12.08 -2.71 -3.69
N GLU A 62 12.98 -1.74 -3.89
CA GLU A 62 12.69 -0.32 -3.71
C GLU A 62 11.51 0.13 -4.58
N TYR A 63 11.49 -0.26 -5.86
CA TYR A 63 10.37 0.04 -6.75
C TYR A 63 9.05 -0.50 -6.20
N ILE A 64 9.02 -1.77 -5.78
CA ILE A 64 7.82 -2.44 -5.23
C ILE A 64 7.36 -1.77 -3.94
N GLN A 65 8.27 -1.41 -3.03
CA GLN A 65 7.94 -0.74 -1.76
C GLN A 65 7.26 0.62 -1.98
N ASN A 66 7.60 1.30 -3.09
CA ASN A 66 7.01 2.57 -3.49
C ASN A 66 5.66 2.43 -4.24
N GLN A 67 5.19 1.21 -4.54
CA GLN A 67 3.92 1.00 -5.24
C GLN A 67 2.71 0.90 -4.28
N PRO A 68 1.49 1.16 -4.80
CA PRO A 68 0.25 0.81 -4.13
C PRO A 68 0.18 -0.69 -3.76
N ARG A 69 -0.17 -1.01 -2.52
CA ARG A 69 -0.49 -2.35 -2.02
C ARG A 69 -1.62 -2.98 -2.84
N ILE A 70 -1.37 -4.24 -3.18
CA ILE A 70 -2.32 -5.11 -3.88
C ILE A 70 -2.60 -6.34 -3.03
N ARG A 71 -3.79 -6.91 -3.20
CA ARG A 71 -4.17 -8.23 -2.72
C ARG A 71 -4.32 -9.15 -3.92
N LEU A 72 -3.80 -10.36 -3.81
CA LEU A 72 -4.04 -11.41 -4.79
C LEU A 72 -5.18 -12.29 -4.28
N ILE A 73 -6.25 -12.42 -5.05
CA ILE A 73 -7.39 -13.27 -4.73
C ILE A 73 -7.37 -14.44 -5.70
N SER A 74 -6.94 -15.60 -5.20
CA SER A 74 -6.92 -16.84 -5.98
C SER A 74 -8.29 -17.51 -5.95
N SER A 75 -8.84 -17.78 -7.12
CA SER A 75 -10.01 -18.63 -7.35
C SER A 75 -9.60 -19.88 -8.11
N LYS A 76 -10.44 -20.93 -8.15
CA LYS A 76 -10.11 -22.22 -8.79
C LYS A 76 -9.50 -22.10 -10.19
N ASN A 77 -9.96 -21.13 -10.99
CA ASN A 77 -9.53 -20.96 -12.38
C ASN A 77 -8.80 -19.65 -12.65
N ASN A 78 -8.84 -18.68 -11.72
CA ASN A 78 -8.40 -17.30 -11.98
C ASN A 78 -7.62 -16.74 -10.79
N LEU A 79 -6.62 -15.90 -11.10
CA LEU A 79 -5.94 -15.07 -10.12
C LEU A 79 -6.37 -13.61 -10.34
N LEU A 80 -7.10 -13.05 -9.39
CA LEU A 80 -7.54 -11.66 -9.44
C LEU A 80 -6.58 -10.77 -8.66
N ILE A 81 -6.40 -9.54 -9.13
CA ILE A 81 -5.57 -8.52 -8.48
C ILE A 81 -6.50 -7.42 -7.99
N GLU A 82 -6.58 -7.25 -6.68
CA GLU A 82 -7.34 -6.18 -6.03
C GLU A 82 -6.38 -5.08 -5.55
N LYS A 83 -6.67 -3.83 -5.90
CA LYS A 83 -5.90 -2.69 -5.42
C LYS A 83 -6.43 -2.24 -4.05
N ILE A 84 -5.68 -2.49 -3.00
CA ILE A 84 -6.11 -2.15 -1.62
C ILE A 84 -6.04 -0.64 -1.41
N GLU A 85 -5.00 0.01 -1.93
CA GLU A 85 -4.76 1.43 -1.66
C GLU A 85 -4.72 2.30 -2.92
N GLY A 86 -5.02 3.59 -2.76
CA GLY A 86 -4.84 4.59 -3.81
C GLY A 86 -3.43 5.19 -3.84
N LYS A 87 -3.18 6.07 -4.83
CA LYS A 87 -1.89 6.77 -4.97
C LYS A 87 -1.61 7.67 -3.76
N TYR A 88 -2.63 8.37 -3.27
CA TYR A 88 -2.55 9.23 -2.08
C TYR A 88 -2.16 8.44 -0.83
N GLN A 89 -2.80 7.29 -0.60
CA GLN A 89 -2.51 6.41 0.52
C GLN A 89 -1.07 5.86 0.44
N ALA A 90 -0.62 5.43 -0.74
CA ALA A 90 0.76 4.98 -0.95
C ALA A 90 1.78 6.09 -0.62
N MET A 91 1.50 7.33 -1.05
CA MET A 91 2.33 8.49 -0.74
C MET A 91 2.39 8.77 0.76
N ILE A 92 1.24 8.81 1.43
CA ILE A 92 1.20 9.08 2.88
C ILE A 92 1.92 8.01 3.67
N ARG A 93 1.74 6.72 3.33
CA ARG A 93 2.48 5.64 4.01
C ARG A 93 3.98 5.88 3.93
N LYS A 94 4.49 6.21 2.74
CA LYS A 94 5.93 6.46 2.53
C LYS A 94 6.46 7.50 3.52
N VAL A 95 5.70 8.59 3.69
CA VAL A 95 6.07 9.69 4.57
C VAL A 95 5.94 9.30 6.05
N ILE A 96 4.89 8.56 6.43
CA ILE A 96 4.69 8.06 7.80
C ILE A 96 5.82 7.13 8.24
N THR A 97 6.33 6.29 7.33
CA THR A 97 7.41 5.34 7.63
C THR A 97 8.80 5.97 7.57
N ASP A 98 8.92 7.23 7.16
CA ASP A 98 10.19 7.92 7.09
C ASP A 98 10.65 8.30 8.51
N GLU A 99 11.75 7.73 8.98
CA GLU A 99 12.30 8.03 10.31
C GLU A 99 12.98 9.39 10.40
N THR A 100 13.30 10.02 9.27
CA THR A 100 13.91 11.34 9.22
C THR A 100 12.90 12.47 9.49
N MET A 101 11.60 12.19 9.37
CA MET A 101 10.54 13.17 9.60
C MET A 101 10.15 13.27 11.09
N PRO A 102 9.91 14.48 11.63
CA PRO A 102 9.46 14.66 13.01
C PRO A 102 8.21 13.85 13.35
N TYR A 103 8.15 13.33 14.56
CA TYR A 103 7.06 12.47 15.02
C TYR A 103 5.68 13.15 14.89
N GLU A 104 5.59 14.43 15.23
CA GLU A 104 4.33 15.20 15.19
C GLU A 104 3.75 15.23 13.77
N GLN A 105 4.60 15.44 12.76
CA GLN A 105 4.19 15.47 11.36
C GLN A 105 3.73 14.09 10.88
N ARG A 106 4.44 13.02 11.26
CA ARG A 106 4.06 11.64 10.95
C ARG A 106 2.74 11.24 11.61
N SER A 107 2.52 11.70 12.84
CA SER A 107 1.26 11.49 13.57
C SER A 107 0.07 12.16 12.87
N ILE A 108 0.23 13.41 12.45
CA ILE A 108 -0.80 14.13 11.68
C ILE A 108 -1.13 13.38 10.38
N LEU A 109 -0.10 12.96 9.64
CA LEU A 109 -0.30 12.21 8.40
C LEU A 109 -0.97 10.85 8.64
N MET A 110 -0.65 10.17 9.73
CA MET A 110 -1.33 8.95 10.16
C MET A 110 -2.82 9.19 10.42
N SER A 111 -3.15 10.29 11.11
CA SER A 111 -4.56 10.68 11.33
C SER A 111 -5.31 11.01 10.03
N ASN A 112 -4.61 11.40 8.96
CA ASN A 112 -5.21 11.59 7.63
C ASN A 112 -5.30 10.27 6.82
N TYR A 113 -4.37 9.34 7.06
CA TYR A 113 -4.30 8.07 6.36
C TYR A 113 -5.54 7.21 6.61
N LEU A 114 -5.89 6.98 7.89
CA LEU A 114 -6.96 6.06 8.28
C LEU A 114 -8.34 6.50 7.74
N PRO A 115 -8.78 7.77 7.89
CA PRO A 115 -10.04 8.22 7.32
C PRO A 115 -10.07 8.11 5.79
N SER A 116 -8.94 8.35 5.12
CA SER A 116 -8.86 8.25 3.66
C SER A 116 -8.99 6.80 3.16
N LEU A 117 -8.49 5.83 3.92
CA LEU A 117 -8.67 4.40 3.64
C LEU A 117 -10.14 4.00 3.85
N TYR A 118 -10.70 4.36 5.01
CA TYR A 118 -12.09 4.05 5.34
C TYR A 118 -13.06 4.63 4.30
N THR A 119 -12.87 5.89 3.91
CA THR A 119 -13.71 6.55 2.90
C THR A 119 -13.63 5.83 1.56
N ARG A 120 -12.42 5.41 1.15
CA ARG A 120 -12.24 4.63 -0.08
C ARG A 120 -12.98 3.30 -0.01
N GLU A 121 -12.83 2.55 1.08
CA GLU A 121 -13.51 1.26 1.26
C GLU A 121 -15.03 1.42 1.24
N LYS A 122 -15.56 2.44 1.93
CA LYS A 122 -16.99 2.77 1.91
C LYS A 122 -17.49 3.07 0.49
N LEU A 123 -16.76 3.88 -0.27
CA LEU A 123 -17.12 4.20 -1.66
C LEU A 123 -17.07 3.00 -2.59
N GLU A 124 -16.09 2.10 -2.46
CA GLU A 124 -16.04 0.87 -3.26
C GLU A 124 -17.17 -0.10 -2.87
N LEU A 125 -17.51 -0.21 -1.58
CA LEU A 125 -18.68 -0.98 -1.12
C LEU A 125 -19.99 -0.41 -1.68
N ASP A 126 -20.15 0.91 -1.67
CA ASP A 126 -21.33 1.58 -2.21
C ASP A 126 -21.40 1.44 -3.73
N ARG A 127 -20.26 1.48 -4.44
CA ARG A 127 -20.20 1.15 -5.88
C ARG A 127 -20.65 -0.28 -6.14
N HIS A 128 -20.15 -1.26 -5.40
CA HIS A 128 -20.58 -2.66 -5.58
C HIS A 128 -22.06 -2.89 -5.21
N ARG A 129 -22.58 -2.17 -4.20
CA ARG A 129 -24.02 -2.16 -3.89
C ARG A 129 -24.82 -1.53 -5.02
N ASN A 130 -24.35 -0.43 -5.60
CA ASN A 130 -24.99 0.27 -6.70
C ASN A 130 -24.89 -0.50 -8.02
N GLU A 131 -23.82 -1.25 -8.27
CA GLU A 131 -23.69 -2.16 -9.42
C GLU A 131 -24.69 -3.33 -9.31
N LYS A 132 -24.89 -3.89 -8.11
CA LYS A 132 -25.95 -4.87 -7.84
C LYS A 132 -27.35 -4.27 -7.94
N LYS A 133 -27.51 -3.04 -7.46
CA LYS A 133 -28.76 -2.25 -7.57
C LYS A 133 -28.97 -1.64 -8.95
N ASN A 134 -28.01 -1.62 -9.87
CA ASN A 134 -28.21 -1.21 -11.26
C ASN A 134 -28.93 -2.29 -12.10
N SER A 135 -29.43 -3.34 -11.42
CA SER A 135 -30.63 -4.08 -11.84
C SER A 135 -31.96 -3.32 -11.61
N LYS A 136 -31.93 -2.16 -10.92
CA LYS A 136 -32.89 -1.02 -10.81
C LYS A 136 -32.63 -0.25 -9.50
N PHE A 137 -32.09 0.97 -9.52
CA PHE A 137 -32.63 2.16 -8.81
C PHE A 137 -31.69 3.39 -8.82
N SER A 138 -32.32 4.55 -9.03
CA SER A 138 -31.81 5.91 -8.86
C SER A 138 -31.83 6.34 -7.38
N LEU A 139 -30.74 6.94 -6.88
CA LEU A 139 -30.73 7.56 -5.54
C LEU A 139 -31.47 8.89 -5.56
N SER A 140 -32.35 9.11 -4.57
CA SER A 140 -33.18 10.32 -4.50
C SER A 140 -32.49 11.44 -3.72
N LYS A 141 -32.80 12.69 -4.07
CA LYS A 141 -32.27 13.94 -3.48
C LYS A 141 -32.30 13.99 -1.94
N LEU A 142 -33.22 13.25 -1.31
CA LEU A 142 -33.36 13.16 0.15
C LEU A 142 -32.23 12.35 0.82
N GLU A 143 -31.69 11.34 0.14
CA GLU A 143 -30.65 10.44 0.69
C GLU A 143 -29.28 11.12 0.74
N LEU A 144 -28.99 11.98 -0.25
CA LEU A 144 -27.77 12.81 -0.26
C LEU A 144 -27.78 13.87 0.84
N VAL A 145 -28.93 14.49 1.14
CA VAL A 145 -29.05 15.49 2.20
C VAL A 145 -28.82 14.85 3.58
N LYS A 146 -29.44 13.69 3.84
CA LYS A 146 -29.21 12.95 5.09
C LYS A 146 -27.75 12.51 5.25
N PHE A 147 -27.10 12.09 4.16
CA PHE A 147 -25.68 11.73 4.20
C PHE A 147 -24.77 12.89 4.59
N VAL A 148 -25.05 14.11 4.09
CA VAL A 148 -24.29 15.31 4.48
C VAL A 148 -24.56 15.67 5.93
N GLU A 149 -25.82 15.63 6.38
CA GLU A 149 -26.18 15.95 7.77
C GLU A 149 -25.59 14.96 8.78
N GLU A 150 -25.54 13.66 8.46
CA GLU A 150 -25.05 12.62 9.37
C GLU A 150 -23.52 12.53 9.44
N ASN A 151 -22.80 12.94 8.38
CA ASN A 151 -21.34 12.79 8.31
C ASN A 151 -20.56 14.11 8.50
N PHE A 152 -21.24 15.27 8.56
CA PHE A 152 -20.62 16.57 8.87
C PHE A 152 -20.94 17.09 10.28
N LEU A 153 -21.36 16.21 11.19
CA LEU A 153 -21.54 16.53 12.61
C LEU A 153 -20.20 16.58 13.39
N GLU A 154 -19.26 17.39 12.92
CA GLU A 154 -18.20 17.98 13.77
C GLU A 154 -17.92 19.45 13.45
N VAL A 155 -18.86 20.13 12.79
CA VAL A 155 -18.77 21.59 12.60
C VAL A 155 -19.20 22.29 13.89
N LYS A 156 -18.24 22.51 14.79
CA LYS A 156 -18.45 23.15 16.10
C LYS A 156 -18.79 24.65 16.03
N ASN A 157 -18.76 25.28 14.84
CA ASN A 157 -18.99 26.71 14.69
C ASN A 157 -20.08 27.03 13.66
N LYS A 158 -21.06 27.87 14.03
CA LYS A 158 -22.21 28.22 13.18
C LYS A 158 -21.82 28.94 11.88
N ASN A 159 -20.64 29.56 11.84
CA ASN A 159 -20.12 30.27 10.67
C ASN A 159 -19.69 29.31 9.54
N ASP A 160 -19.01 28.22 9.88
CA ASP A 160 -18.53 27.22 8.92
C ASP A 160 -19.71 26.51 8.22
N LEU A 161 -20.83 26.35 8.96
CA LEU A 161 -22.07 25.77 8.46
C LEU A 161 -22.79 26.72 7.48
N LYS A 162 -22.58 28.03 7.62
CA LYS A 162 -23.07 29.05 6.69
C LYS A 162 -22.21 29.07 5.42
N GLU A 163 -20.88 29.02 5.56
CA GLU A 163 -19.96 28.90 4.43
C GLU A 163 -20.20 27.62 3.61
N LEU A 164 -20.39 26.47 4.26
CA LEU A 164 -20.71 25.22 3.57
C LEU A 164 -22.04 25.28 2.80
N LYS A 165 -23.06 25.93 3.38
CA LYS A 165 -24.33 26.17 2.70
C LYS A 165 -24.17 27.09 1.50
N GLU A 166 -23.35 28.14 1.62
CA GLU A 166 -23.05 29.06 0.51
C GLU A 166 -22.25 28.38 -0.61
N VAL A 167 -21.25 27.56 -0.27
CA VAL A 167 -20.48 26.75 -1.23
C VAL A 167 -21.38 25.74 -1.94
N TYR A 168 -22.28 25.06 -1.21
CA TYR A 168 -23.24 24.11 -1.80
C TYR A 168 -24.26 24.80 -2.71
N HIS A 169 -24.80 25.95 -2.31
CA HIS A 169 -25.71 26.73 -3.15
C HIS A 169 -25.02 27.32 -4.38
N LYS A 170 -23.77 27.73 -4.26
CA LYS A 170 -22.93 28.16 -5.39
C LYS A 170 -22.70 26.99 -6.35
N TRP A 171 -22.31 25.83 -5.84
CA TRP A 171 -22.14 24.62 -6.63
C TRP A 171 -23.44 24.18 -7.33
N LEU A 172 -24.59 24.21 -6.64
CA LEU A 172 -25.90 23.94 -7.26
C LEU A 172 -26.25 24.95 -8.36
N LYS A 173 -25.90 26.22 -8.18
CA LYS A 173 -26.15 27.27 -9.17
C LYS A 173 -25.24 27.11 -10.39
N ASP A 174 -23.99 26.71 -10.18
CA ASP A 174 -23.00 26.48 -11.23
C ASP A 174 -23.26 25.18 -12.01
N ASN A 175 -23.98 24.21 -11.41
CA ASN A 175 -24.28 22.90 -12.01
C ASN A 175 -25.77 22.74 -12.40
N LYS A 176 -26.54 23.82 -12.46
CA LYS A 176 -27.96 23.83 -12.87
C LYS A 176 -28.23 23.43 -14.33
N ASN A 177 -27.20 23.18 -15.13
CA ASN A 177 -27.30 22.72 -16.52
C ASN A 177 -27.05 21.20 -16.69
N LEU A 178 -27.05 20.42 -15.60
CA LEU A 178 -26.90 18.97 -15.63
C LEU A 178 -28.21 18.23 -15.25
N GLU A 179 -29.37 18.83 -15.55
CA GLU A 179 -30.64 18.08 -15.58
C GLU A 179 -30.77 17.37 -16.94
N ILE A 180 -30.69 16.03 -16.91
CA ILE A 180 -31.42 15.13 -17.81
C ILE A 180 -32.56 14.54 -16.98
#